data_AF-A0A7Y2VMQ8-F1
#
_entry.id   AF-A0A7Y2VMQ8-F1
#
_cell.length_a   1.000
_cell.length_b   1.000
_cell.length_c   1.000
_cell.angle_alpha   90.00
_cell.angle_beta   90.00
_cell.angle_gamma   90.00
#
_symmetry.space_group_name_H-M   'P 1'
#
loop_
_entity.id
_entity.type
_entity.pdbx_description
1 polymer ?
#
loop_
_entity_poly.entity_id
_entity_poly.type
_entity_poly.pdbx_seq_one_letter_code
_entity_poly.pdbx_strand_id
1 'polypeptide(L)' 'AIGAFAEKRAAAALAGQGLPIGRILHPSPASPVANRGWAPQAEQQLRELGIAI' A
#
# COMPACT_ATOMS: atom_id res chain seq x y z
N ALA A 1 -0.79 3.98 0.31
CA ALA A 1 -1.42 3.76 -1.00
C ALA A 1 -1.84 2.32 -1.18
N ILE A 2 -3.00 2.05 -1.79
CA ILE A 2 -3.53 0.69 -2.00
C ILE A 2 -3.12 0.22 -3.40
N GLY A 3 -2.12 -0.67 -3.48
CA GLY A 3 -1.57 -1.14 -4.73
C GLY A 3 -0.65 -0.15 -5.47
N ALA A 4 0.04 -0.65 -6.49
CA ALA A 4 1.09 0.09 -7.20
C ALA A 4 0.56 1.27 -8.03
N PHE A 5 -0.67 1.17 -8.55
CA PHE A 5 -1.26 2.28 -9.29
C PHE A 5 -1.44 3.52 -8.41
N ALA A 6 -2.08 3.34 -7.25
CA ALA A 6 -2.32 4.44 -6.31
C ALA A 6 -0.99 5.06 -5.82
N GLU A 7 0.03 4.24 -5.55
CA GLU A 7 1.38 4.70 -5.19
C GLU A 7 1.97 5.60 -6.28
N LYS A 8 1.96 5.15 -7.54
CA LYS A 8 2.49 5.95 -8.67
C LYS A 8 1.73 7.25 -8.88
N ARG A 9 0.39 7.23 -8.73
CA ARG A 9 -0.43 8.45 -8.85
C ARG A 9 -0.18 9.43 -7.71
N ALA A 10 -0.06 8.93 -6.48
CA ALA A 10 0.29 9.77 -5.33
C ALA A 10 1.69 10.38 -5.50
N ALA A 11 2.68 9.60 -5.93
CA ALA A 11 4.03 10.08 -6.19
C ALA A 11 4.07 11.19 -7.25
N ALA A 12 3.30 11.03 -8.33
CA ALA A 12 3.19 12.07 -9.36
C ALA A 12 2.50 13.34 -8.85
N ALA A 13 1.42 13.20 -8.07
CA ALA A 13 0.66 14.34 -7.56
C ALA A 13 1.37 15.12 -6.46
N LEU A 14 2.17 14.43 -5.63
CA LEU A 14 2.88 14.99 -4.48
C LEU A 14 4.37 15.25 -4.77
N ALA A 15 4.78 15.18 -6.04
CA ALA A 15 6.15 15.44 -6.46
C ALA A 15 6.62 16.82 -5.95
N GLY A 16 7.79 16.86 -5.30
CA GLY A 16 8.38 18.08 -4.74
C GLY A 16 7.87 18.49 -3.35
N GLN A 17 6.88 17.79 -2.77
CA GLN A 17 6.34 18.13 -1.45
C GLN A 17 7.10 17.47 -0.27
N GLY A 18 8.05 16.57 -0.56
CA GLY A 18 8.83 15.89 0.48
C GLY A 18 8.03 14.93 1.38
N LEU A 19 6.82 14.57 0.97
CA LEU A 19 5.95 13.66 1.73
C LEU A 19 6.31 12.19 1.46
N PRO A 20 6.51 11.36 2.51
CA PRO A 20 6.74 9.93 2.32
C PRO A 20 5.45 9.23 1.85
N ILE A 21 5.59 8.29 0.92
CA ILE A 21 4.48 7.51 0.38
C ILE A 21 4.74 6.03 0.63
N GLY A 22 3.94 5.43 1.50
CA GLY A 22 3.93 3.98 1.73
C GLY A 22 2.91 3.27 0.84
N ARG A 23 3.09 1.97 0.61
CA ARG A 23 2.16 1.12 -0.14
C ARG A 23 1.82 -0.15 0.63
N ILE A 24 0.54 -0.51 0.60
CA ILE A 24 0.05 -1.84 1.00
C ILE A 24 -0.46 -2.63 -0.21
N LEU A 25 -0.60 -3.93 -0.05
CA LEU A 25 -1.17 -4.83 -1.04
C LEU A 25 -2.59 -4.40 -1.40
N HIS A 26 -2.94 -4.48 -2.69
CA HIS A 26 -4.31 -4.22 -3.12
C HIS A 26 -5.21 -5.42 -2.79
N PRO A 27 -6.43 -5.23 -2.25
CA PRO A 27 -7.33 -6.33 -1.85
C PRO A 27 -8.03 -7.04 -3.03
N SER A 28 -7.64 -6.77 -4.28
CA SER A 28 -8.40 -7.26 -5.43
C SER A 28 -8.16 -8.76 -5.61
N PRO A 29 -9.21 -9.55 -5.92
CA PRO A 29 -9.06 -10.97 -6.20
C PRO A 29 -8.21 -11.27 -7.45
N ALA A 30 -7.97 -10.25 -8.29
CA ALA A 30 -7.03 -10.35 -9.40
C ALA A 30 -5.57 -10.56 -8.93
N SER A 31 -5.27 -10.33 -7.65
CA SER A 31 -3.97 -10.65 -7.06
C SER A 31 -4.02 -12.02 -6.36
N PRO A 32 -3.28 -13.04 -6.85
CA PRO A 32 -3.19 -14.33 -6.17
C PRO A 32 -2.65 -14.22 -4.73
N VAL A 33 -1.84 -13.20 -4.45
CA VAL A 33 -1.28 -12.94 -3.11
C VAL A 33 -2.36 -12.47 -2.15
N ALA A 34 -3.27 -11.58 -2.61
CA ALA A 34 -4.39 -11.12 -1.79
C ALA A 34 -5.35 -12.25 -1.45
N ASN A 35 -5.54 -13.21 -2.36
CA ASN A 35 -6.38 -14.39 -2.15
C ASN A 35 -5.86 -15.35 -1.07
N ARG A 36 -4.58 -15.24 -0.70
CA ARG A 36 -3.95 -16.05 0.37
C ARG A 36 -4.01 -15.39 1.75
N GLY A 37 -4.98 -14.50 1.97
CA GLY A 37 -5.19 -13.79 3.23
C GLY A 37 -4.64 -12.38 3.19
N TRP A 38 -5.42 -11.46 2.64
CA TRP A 38 -5.02 -10.06 2.46
C TRP A 38 -4.83 -9.29 3.77
N ALA A 39 -5.76 -9.43 4.73
CA ALA A 39 -5.77 -8.64 5.95
C ALA A 39 -4.47 -8.74 6.77
N PRO A 40 -3.98 -9.93 7.19
CA PRO A 40 -2.75 -10.02 7.97
C PRO A 40 -1.52 -9.50 7.22
N GLN A 41 -1.50 -9.62 5.89
CA GLN A 41 -0.41 -9.08 5.05
C GLN A 41 -0.46 -7.54 4.99
N ALA A 42 -1.64 -6.96 4.83
CA ALA A 42 -1.81 -5.51 4.84
C ALA A 42 -1.48 -4.93 6.22
N GLU A 43 -1.87 -5.59 7.30
CA GLU A 43 -1.52 -5.19 8.67
C GLU A 43 -0.01 -5.22 8.91
N GLN A 44 0.67 -6.27 8.46
CA GLN A 44 2.14 -6.35 8.54
C GLN A 44 2.80 -5.20 7.78
N GLN A 45 2.33 -4.89 6.56
CA GLN A 45 2.84 -3.79 5.75
C GLN A 45 2.59 -2.41 6.40
N LEU A 46 1.44 -2.23 7.07
CA LEU A 46 1.16 -1.00 7.82
C LEU A 46 2.12 -0.84 9.01
N ARG A 47 2.39 -1.93 9.75
CA ARG A 47 3.36 -1.93 10.84
C ARG A 47 4.78 -1.63 10.36
N GLU A 48 5.19 -2.16 9.21
CA GLU A 48 6.48 -1.86 8.57
C GLU A 48 6.61 -0.38 8.16
N LEU A 49 5.49 0.28 7.85
CA LEU A 49 5.43 1.72 7.61
C LEU A 49 5.37 2.56 8.89
N GLY A 50 5.41 1.92 10.07
CA GLY A 50 5.31 2.59 11.37
C GLY A 50 3.89 3.05 11.73
N ILE A 51 2.88 2.51 11.07
CA ILE A 51 1.46 2.86 11.29
C ILE A 51 0.88 1.90 12.33
N ALA A 52 0.37 2.45 13.43
CA ALA A 52 -0.34 1.68 14.46
C ALA A 52 -1.75 1.31 13.97
N ILE A 53 -2.15 0.07 14.22
CA ILE A 53 -3.42 -0.57 13.84
C ILE A 53 -3.85 -1.55 14.91
#